data_AF-A0A7C2H508-F1
#
_entry.id   AF-A0A7C2H508-F1
#
_cell.length_a   1.000
_cell.length_b   1.000
_cell.length_c   1.000
_cell.angle_alpha   90.00
_cell.angle_beta   90.00
_cell.angle_gamma   90.00
#
_symmetry.space_group_name_H-M   'P 1'
#
loop_
_entity.id
_entity.type
_entity.pdbx_description
1 polymer ?
#
loop_
_entity_poly.entity_id
_entity_poly.type
_entity_poly.pdbx_seq_one_letter_code
_entity_poly.pdbx_strand_id
1 'polypeptide(L)'
;RCKVRVFDQVRLAIDTLRRDPTRRSVVMISWIVARDSMKFGPKREKTSSPCIVLIQPQIAEGKLHLFVYMKTNDLFNAFPLNAYAMTELQRYMAIEIGVGVGSYTHFVSSMNLYEDVYELAEEVVRRSLKT
;
A
#
# COMPACT_ATOMS: atom_id res chain seq x y z
N ARG A 1 4.24 30.48 5.78
CA ARG A 1 3.41 29.45 6.47
C ARG A 1 3.04 28.38 5.43
N CYS A 2 3.43 27.11 5.63
CA CYS A 2 3.00 26.01 4.76
C CYS A 2 1.50 25.76 4.96
N LYS A 3 0.68 25.93 3.92
CA LYS A 3 -0.74 25.56 3.94
C LYS A 3 -0.86 24.14 3.40
N VAL A 4 -1.04 23.16 4.28
CA VAL A 4 -1.32 21.78 3.88
C VAL A 4 -2.78 21.73 3.43
N ARG A 5 -3.01 21.56 2.12
CA ARG A 5 -4.33 21.21 1.60
C ARG A 5 -4.54 19.70 1.76
N VAL A 6 -5.72 19.33 2.24
CA VAL A 6 -6.13 17.93 2.34
C VAL A 6 -6.78 17.54 1.01
N PHE A 7 -6.38 16.41 0.46
CA PHE A 7 -6.93 15.85 -0.76
C PHE A 7 -7.41 14.43 -0.49
N ASP A 8 -8.63 14.12 -0.91
CA ASP A 8 -9.09 12.73 -0.99
C ASP A 8 -8.47 12.10 -2.25
N GLN A 9 -7.28 11.52 -2.08
CA GLN A 9 -6.52 10.94 -3.18
C GLN A 9 -7.23 9.73 -3.80
N VAL A 10 -7.99 8.97 -3.02
CA VAL A 10 -8.75 7.81 -3.49
C VAL A 10 -9.90 8.26 -4.39
N ARG A 11 -10.68 9.25 -3.94
CA ARG A 11 -11.78 9.80 -4.74
C ARG A 11 -11.27 10.44 -6.03
N LEU A 12 -10.19 11.22 -5.95
CA LEU A 12 -9.56 11.81 -7.15
C LEU A 12 -9.07 10.76 -8.13
N ALA A 13 -8.50 9.65 -7.64
CA ALA A 13 -8.07 8.54 -8.49
C ALA A 13 -9.27 7.86 -9.18
N ILE A 14 -10.33 7.55 -8.44
CA ILE A 14 -11.57 6.97 -8.97
C ILE A 14 -12.18 7.88 -10.04
N ASP A 15 -12.39 9.16 -9.73
CA ASP A 15 -13.03 10.11 -10.65
C ASP A 15 -12.18 10.34 -11.91
N THR A 16 -10.85 10.31 -11.78
CA THR A 16 -9.94 10.41 -12.93
C THR A 16 -10.03 9.18 -13.82
N LEU A 17 -9.95 7.98 -13.23
CA LEU A 17 -9.96 6.72 -13.98
C LEU A 17 -11.32 6.37 -14.57
N ARG A 18 -12.43 6.83 -13.97
CA ARG A 18 -13.77 6.76 -14.58
C ARG A 18 -13.86 7.62 -15.85
N ARG A 19 -13.17 8.76 -15.87
CA ARG A 19 -13.22 9.71 -16.98
C ARG A 19 -12.24 9.35 -18.09
N ASP A 20 -11.05 8.88 -17.73
CA ASP A 20 -9.99 8.44 -18.63
C ASP A 20 -9.30 7.19 -18.05
N PRO A 21 -9.72 5.97 -18.43
CA PRO A 21 -9.14 4.73 -17.92
C PRO A 21 -7.71 4.48 -18.44
N THR A 22 -7.25 5.23 -19.45
CA THR A 22 -5.89 5.07 -20.00
C THR A 22 -4.84 5.88 -19.23
N ARG A 23 -5.28 6.69 -18.25
CA ARG A 23 -4.45 7.62 -17.50
C ARG A 23 -3.42 6.88 -16.65
N ARG A 24 -2.13 7.11 -16.94
CA ARG A 24 -1.00 6.54 -16.18
C ARG A 24 -0.44 7.44 -15.08
N SER A 25 -0.88 8.69 -15.02
CA SER A 25 -0.39 9.70 -14.08
C SER A 25 -1.08 9.68 -12.71
N VAL A 26 -2.06 8.79 -12.51
CA VAL A 26 -2.76 8.67 -11.22
C VAL A 26 -1.83 8.01 -10.21
N VAL A 27 -1.41 8.77 -9.21
CA VAL A 27 -0.54 8.31 -8.13
C VAL A 27 -1.05 8.87 -6.82
N MET A 28 -1.18 8.01 -5.81
CA MET A 28 -1.52 8.38 -4.45
C MET A 28 -0.29 8.23 -3.57
N ILE A 29 -0.03 9.20 -2.70
CA ILE A 29 1.18 9.26 -1.88
C ILE A 29 0.79 9.49 -0.42
N SER A 30 1.31 8.65 0.47
CA SER A 30 1.13 8.79 1.92
C SER A 30 2.32 9.44 2.61
N TRP A 31 3.52 9.36 2.03
CA TRP A 31 4.74 9.93 2.59
C TRP A 31 4.92 11.39 2.18
N ILE A 32 4.97 12.30 3.17
CA ILE A 32 5.04 13.75 2.92
C ILE A 32 6.38 14.26 3.46
N VAL A 33 7.28 14.72 2.58
CA VAL A 33 8.63 15.21 2.93
C VAL A 33 8.59 16.14 4.14
N ALA A 34 7.83 17.22 4.08
CA ALA A 34 7.79 18.24 5.13
C ALA A 34 7.31 17.73 6.51
N ARG A 35 6.59 16.60 6.55
CA ARG A 35 6.04 15.99 7.77
C ARG A 35 6.89 14.83 8.26
N ASP A 36 7.34 13.99 7.35
CA ASP A 36 7.90 12.68 7.65
C ASP A 36 9.44 12.66 7.61
N SER A 37 10.10 13.68 7.05
CA SER A 37 11.56 13.83 7.09
C SER A 37 12.09 14.30 8.45
N MET A 38 11.30 15.10 9.18
CA MET A 38 11.72 15.69 10.47
C MET A 38 11.66 14.72 11.65
N LYS A 39 11.27 13.46 11.42
CA LYS A 39 11.02 12.45 12.46
C LYS A 39 12.24 11.59 12.83
N PHE A 40 13.42 11.88 12.25
CA PHE A 40 14.69 11.20 12.57
C PHE A 40 15.56 11.96 13.60
N GLY A 41 14.97 12.84 14.42
CA GLY A 41 15.65 13.51 15.54
C GLY A 41 15.75 12.64 16.81
N PRO A 42 16.58 13.03 17.79
CA PRO A 42 16.87 12.26 19.00
C PRO A 42 15.67 12.03 19.95
N LYS A 43 14.51 12.64 19.69
CA LYS A 43 13.27 12.45 20.43
C LYS A 43 12.27 11.66 19.57
N ARG A 44 12.42 10.33 19.55
CA ARG A 44 11.54 9.35 18.86
C ARG A 44 10.14 9.24 19.49
N GLU A 45 9.53 10.35 19.90
CA GLU A 45 8.23 10.30 20.56
C GLU A 45 7.09 10.31 19.54
N LYS A 46 6.48 9.13 19.40
CA LYS A 46 5.05 8.88 19.09
C LYS A 46 4.53 9.05 17.67
N THR A 47 5.35 9.22 16.63
CA THR A 47 4.83 9.07 15.26
C THR A 47 5.81 8.33 14.34
N SER A 48 5.42 7.15 13.89
CA SER A 48 6.14 6.46 12.81
C SER A 48 5.81 7.12 11.46
N SER A 49 6.80 7.22 10.58
CA SER A 49 6.56 7.54 9.17
C SER A 49 5.75 6.41 8.53
N PRO A 50 4.77 6.69 7.64
CA PRO A 50 3.98 5.65 7.01
C PRO A 50 4.87 4.66 6.26
N CYS A 51 4.56 3.37 6.37
CA CYS A 51 5.28 2.31 5.65
C CYS A 51 4.94 2.32 4.17
N ILE A 52 3.67 2.52 3.85
CA ILE A 52 3.20 2.78 2.49
C ILE A 52 3.74 4.15 2.07
N VAL A 53 4.34 4.21 0.89
CA VAL A 53 4.85 5.46 0.31
C VAL A 53 3.97 5.86 -0.86
N LEU A 54 3.67 4.92 -1.76
CA LEU A 54 3.00 5.19 -3.02
C LEU A 54 2.03 4.06 -3.38
N ILE A 55 0.90 4.44 -3.95
CA ILE A 55 -0.09 3.54 -4.53
C ILE A 55 -0.41 4.06 -5.94
N GLN A 56 -0.26 3.22 -6.95
CA GLN A 56 -0.54 3.54 -8.35
C GLN A 56 -1.58 2.58 -8.91
N PRO A 57 -2.84 3.02 -9.08
CA PRO A 57 -3.85 2.26 -9.81
C PRO A 57 -3.65 2.38 -11.33
N GLN A 58 -3.84 1.29 -12.07
CA GLN A 58 -3.84 1.29 -13.53
C GLN A 58 -4.95 0.39 -14.07
N ILE A 59 -5.61 0.80 -15.15
CA ILE A 59 -6.60 -0.05 -15.82
C ILE A 59 -5.98 -0.62 -17.09
N ALA A 60 -6.03 -1.93 -17.23
CA ALA A 60 -5.64 -2.66 -18.42
C ALA A 60 -6.61 -3.83 -18.61
N GLU A 61 -6.98 -4.13 -19.86
CA GLU A 61 -7.88 -5.26 -20.18
C GLU A 61 -9.21 -5.25 -19.39
N GLY A 62 -9.75 -4.05 -19.14
CA GLY A 62 -10.99 -3.88 -18.37
C GLY A 62 -10.86 -4.26 -16.88
N LYS A 63 -9.63 -4.32 -16.34
CA LYS A 63 -9.34 -4.66 -14.94
C LYS A 63 -8.47 -3.59 -14.27
N LEU A 64 -8.74 -3.30 -13.00
CA LEU A 64 -7.94 -2.41 -12.17
C LEU A 64 -6.79 -3.19 -11.52
N HIS A 65 -5.57 -2.87 -11.92
CA HIS A 65 -4.33 -3.34 -11.31
C HIS A 65 -3.85 -2.32 -10.26
N LEU A 66 -3.37 -2.80 -9.12
CA LEU A 66 -2.88 -1.93 -8.03
C LEU A 66 -1.42 -2.20 -7.73
N PHE A 67 -0.58 -1.19 -7.91
CA PHE A 67 0.85 -1.23 -7.58
C PHE A 67 1.08 -0.45 -6.28
N VAL A 68 1.69 -1.09 -5.29
CA VAL A 68 1.95 -0.50 -3.98
C VAL A 68 3.43 -0.58 -3.67
N TYR A 69 4.00 0.57 -3.31
CA TYR A 69 5.36 0.69 -2.82
C TYR A 69 5.36 0.94 -1.32
N MET A 70 6.03 0.06 -0.57
CA MET A 70 6.28 0.20 0.86
C MET A 70 7.79 0.30 1.13
N LYS A 71 8.20 1.25 1.97
CA LYS A 71 9.63 1.37 2.35
C LYS A 71 10.09 0.24 3.27
N THR A 72 9.18 -0.28 4.09
CA THR A 72 9.43 -1.41 5.00
C THR A 72 8.14 -2.14 5.31
N ASN A 73 8.20 -3.45 5.52
CA ASN A 73 7.07 -4.25 5.96
C ASN A 73 7.56 -5.37 6.89
N ASP A 74 6.88 -5.57 8.02
CA ASP A 74 6.99 -6.80 8.84
C ASP A 74 6.28 -7.94 8.11
N LEU A 75 7.04 -8.97 7.73
CA LEU A 75 6.57 -10.09 6.93
C LEU A 75 5.51 -10.95 7.63
N PHE A 76 5.62 -11.13 8.94
CA PHE A 76 4.78 -12.09 9.65
C PHE A 76 3.54 -11.44 10.24
N ASN A 77 3.72 -10.33 10.97
CA ASN A 77 2.62 -9.72 11.71
C ASN A 77 1.81 -8.74 10.85
N ALA A 78 2.49 -7.95 10.00
CA ALA A 78 1.84 -6.83 9.31
C ALA A 78 1.49 -7.13 7.85
N PHE A 79 2.33 -7.87 7.13
CA PHE A 79 2.15 -8.11 5.69
C PHE A 79 0.78 -8.72 5.34
N PRO A 80 0.26 -9.75 6.03
CA PRO A 80 -1.06 -10.30 5.69
C PRO A 80 -2.18 -9.25 5.76
N LEU A 81 -2.16 -8.42 6.82
CA LEU A 81 -3.14 -7.35 7.01
C LEU A 81 -2.95 -6.21 6.01
N ASN A 82 -1.70 -5.85 5.69
CA ASN A 82 -1.38 -4.84 4.68
C ASN A 82 -1.84 -5.29 3.29
N ALA A 83 -1.57 -6.54 2.92
CA ALA A 83 -2.00 -7.13 1.66
C ALA A 83 -3.53 -7.12 1.56
N TYR A 84 -4.21 -7.59 2.60
CA TYR A 84 -5.67 -7.57 2.68
C TYR A 84 -6.23 -6.14 2.52
N ALA A 85 -5.72 -5.17 3.29
CA ALA A 85 -6.19 -3.80 3.21
C ALA A 85 -6.03 -3.18 1.82
N MET A 86 -4.91 -3.45 1.14
CA MET A 86 -4.66 -2.94 -0.22
C MET A 86 -5.51 -3.64 -1.27
N THR A 87 -5.72 -4.96 -1.17
CA THR A 87 -6.62 -5.67 -2.08
C THR A 87 -8.09 -5.28 -1.88
N GLU A 88 -8.49 -4.97 -0.66
CA GLU A 88 -9.83 -4.45 -0.38
C GLU A 88 -10.03 -3.04 -0.91
N LEU A 89 -9.00 -2.18 -0.80
CA LEU A 89 -8.99 -0.87 -1.45
C LEU A 89 -9.09 -1.00 -2.98
N GLN A 90 -8.31 -1.92 -3.58
CA GLN A 90 -8.37 -2.22 -5.01
C GLN A 90 -9.78 -2.65 -5.42
N ARG A 91 -10.39 -3.58 -4.68
CA ARG A 91 -11.74 -4.09 -4.92
C ARG A 91 -12.76 -2.95 -4.86
N TYR A 92 -12.70 -2.11 -3.82
CA TYR A 92 -13.56 -0.93 -3.68
C TYR A 92 -13.42 0.02 -4.88
N MET A 93 -12.18 0.38 -5.26
CA MET A 93 -11.94 1.25 -6.40
C MET A 93 -12.45 0.64 -7.71
N ALA A 94 -12.24 -0.66 -7.93
CA ALA A 94 -12.71 -1.36 -9.14
C ALA A 94 -14.24 -1.31 -9.26
N ILE A 95 -14.96 -1.55 -8.15
CA ILE A 95 -16.42 -1.43 -8.07
C ILE A 95 -16.87 0.00 -8.40
N GLU A 96 -16.27 1.00 -7.77
CA GLU A 96 -16.62 2.40 -7.97
C GLU A 96 -16.34 2.88 -9.41
N ILE A 97 -15.33 2.31 -10.06
CA ILE A 97 -14.99 2.63 -11.45
C ILE A 97 -15.87 1.85 -12.46
N GLY A 98 -16.32 0.66 -12.09
CA GLY A 98 -17.10 -0.24 -12.96
C GLY A 98 -16.23 -1.17 -13.82
N VAL A 99 -15.09 -1.62 -13.28
CA VAL A 99 -14.14 -2.54 -13.96
C VAL A 99 -13.87 -3.79 -13.11
N GLY A 100 -13.27 -4.81 -13.70
CA GLY A 100 -12.85 -6.01 -12.97
C GLY A 100 -11.67 -5.77 -12.02
N VAL A 101 -11.40 -6.70 -11.12
CA VAL A 101 -10.20 -6.67 -10.28
C VAL A 101 -9.04 -7.35 -11.03
N GLY A 102 -7.93 -6.62 -11.19
CA GLY A 102 -6.70 -7.10 -11.81
C GLY A 102 -5.67 -7.57 -10.78
N SER A 103 -4.40 -7.57 -11.15
CA SER A 103 -3.31 -7.98 -10.26
C SER A 103 -3.03 -6.94 -9.17
N TYR A 104 -2.61 -7.44 -8.01
CA TYR A 104 -2.02 -6.65 -6.94
C TYR A 104 -0.50 -6.87 -6.95
N THR A 105 0.27 -5.78 -6.95
CA THR A 105 1.73 -5.82 -6.88
C THR A 105 2.20 -5.09 -5.63
N HIS A 106 2.88 -5.83 -4.75
CA HIS A 106 3.39 -5.33 -3.49
C HIS A 106 4.93 -5.28 -3.53
N PHE A 107 5.48 -4.08 -3.69
CA PHE A 107 6.91 -3.86 -3.71
C PHE A 107 7.36 -3.33 -2.35
N VAL A 108 8.36 -3.98 -1.74
CA VAL A 108 8.93 -3.58 -0.46
C VAL A 108 10.44 -3.41 -0.58
N SER A 109 10.98 -2.29 -0.12
CA SER A 109 12.44 -2.10 -0.07
C SER A 109 13.12 -2.90 1.04
N SER A 110 12.47 -3.03 2.20
CA SER A 110 12.98 -3.79 3.35
C SER A 110 11.85 -4.64 3.95
N MET A 111 11.84 -5.92 3.60
CA MET A 111 10.95 -6.92 4.19
C MET A 111 11.68 -7.58 5.35
N ASN A 112 11.11 -7.52 6.56
CA ASN A 112 11.77 -7.97 7.78
C ASN A 112 10.97 -9.07 8.47
N LEU A 113 11.66 -10.04 9.07
CA LEU A 113 11.10 -11.02 9.99
C LEU A 113 11.81 -10.82 11.34
N TYR A 114 11.04 -10.72 12.42
CA TYR A 114 11.60 -10.50 13.76
C TYR A 114 11.87 -11.85 14.45
N GLU A 115 12.93 -11.91 15.25
CA GLU A 115 13.40 -13.16 15.88
C GLU A 115 12.36 -13.81 16.80
N ASP A 116 11.52 -12.99 17.45
CA ASP A 116 10.45 -13.45 18.35
C ASP A 116 9.36 -14.27 17.64
N VAL A 117 9.26 -14.19 16.31
CA VAL A 117 8.26 -14.92 15.52
C VAL A 117 8.85 -16.05 14.67
N TYR A 118 10.15 -16.36 14.80
CA TYR A 118 10.79 -17.38 13.95
C TYR A 118 10.18 -18.77 14.12
N GLU A 119 9.97 -19.23 15.37
CA GLU A 119 9.39 -20.55 15.64
C GLU A 119 7.98 -20.71 15.04
N LEU A 120 7.17 -19.65 15.14
CA LEU A 120 5.82 -19.60 14.57
C LEU A 120 5.86 -19.58 13.04
N ALA A 121 6.78 -18.81 12.46
CA ALA A 121 6.96 -18.75 11.01
C ALA A 121 7.36 -20.13 10.44
N GLU A 122 8.28 -20.83 11.09
CA GLU A 122 8.66 -22.19 10.71
C GLU A 122 7.48 -23.17 10.77
N GLU A 123 6.64 -23.06 11.81
CA GLU A 123 5.45 -23.90 11.91
C GLU A 123 4.47 -23.66 10.75
N VAL A 124 4.23 -22.40 10.39
CA VAL A 124 3.35 -22.03 9.26
C VAL A 124 3.88 -22.61 7.95
N VAL A 125 5.19 -22.53 7.70
CA VAL A 125 5.82 -23.12 6.51
C VAL A 125 5.66 -24.64 6.51
N ARG A 126 5.94 -25.31 7.64
CA ARG A 126 5.85 -26.76 7.77
C ARG A 126 4.43 -27.29 7.54
N ARG A 127 3.41 -26.55 7.99
CA ARG A 127 2.00 -26.89 7.74
C ARG A 127 1.63 -26.72 6.27
N SER A 128 2.07 -25.64 5.64
CA SER A 128 1.77 -25.35 4.24
C SER A 128 2.31 -26.41 3.27
N LEU A 129 3.49 -26.99 3.55
CA LEU A 129 4.12 -28.02 2.71
C LEU A 129 3.49 -29.42 2.80
N LYS A 130 2.56 -29.64 3.74
CA LYS A 130 1.84 -30.93 3.90
C LYS A 130 0.52 -30.98 3.14
N THR A 131 0.11 -29.86 2.55
CA THR A 131 -1.06 -29.69 1.68
C THR A 131 -0.61 -29.67 0.22
#